data_AF-A0A0D0A733-F1
#
_entry.id   AF-A0A0D0A733-F1
#
_cell.length_a   1.000
_cell.length_b   1.000
_cell.length_c   1.000
_cell.angle_alpha   90.00
_cell.angle_beta   90.00
_cell.angle_gamma   90.00
#
_symmetry.space_group_name_H-M   'P 1'
#
loop_
_entity.id
_entity.type
_entity.pdbx_description
1 polymer ?
#
loop_
_entity_poly.entity_id
_entity_poly.type
_entity_poly.pdbx_seq_one_letter_code
_entity_poly.pdbx_strand_id
1 'polypeptide(L)' 'MPFRKISRDVKLAAINLYEHNMLSLEQILECVGISESTFWRVCKLWRETGDVVRHNYGAAGRPRAL' A
#
# COMPACT_ATOMS: atom_id res chain seq x y z
N MET A 1 10.12 -11.41 -2.83
CA MET A 1 9.98 -10.37 -3.88
C MET A 1 11.00 -9.27 -3.62
N PRO A 2 11.85 -8.89 -4.59
CA PRO A 2 12.77 -7.77 -4.43
C PRO A 2 11.98 -6.48 -4.13
N PHE A 3 12.59 -5.57 -3.38
CA PHE A 3 11.94 -4.31 -3.03
C PHE A 3 11.70 -3.48 -4.29
N ARG A 4 10.43 -3.13 -4.55
CA ARG A 4 10.04 -2.25 -5.64
C ARG A 4 9.06 -1.20 -5.11
N LYS A 5 9.20 0.05 -5.57
CA LYS A 5 8.19 1.07 -5.31
C LYS A 5 6.92 0.72 -6.08
N ILE A 6 5.86 0.41 -5.34
CA ILE A 6 4.51 0.21 -5.87
C ILE A 6 3.81 1.58 -5.89
N SER A 7 3.22 1.94 -7.04
CA SER A 7 2.52 3.22 -7.18
C SER A 7 1.26 3.26 -6.30
N ARG A 8 0.78 4.48 -6.02
CA ARG A 8 -0.45 4.69 -5.26
C ARG A 8 -1.66 4.05 -5.95
N ASP A 9 -1.78 4.22 -7.26
CA ASP A 9 -2.93 3.76 -8.03
C ASP A 9 -3.03 2.23 -8.06
N VAL A 10 -1.88 1.55 -8.11
CA VAL A 10 -1.83 0.09 -8.06
C VAL A 10 -2.33 -0.43 -6.70
N LYS A 11 -2.00 0.27 -5.61
CA LYS A 11 -2.55 -0.07 -4.28
C LYS A 11 -4.05 0.18 -4.19
N LEU A 12 -4.54 1.29 -4.75
CA LEU A 12 -5.98 1.58 -4.80
C LEU A 12 -6.73 0.53 -5.61
N ALA A 13 -6.20 0.14 -6.78
CA ALA A 13 -6.79 -0.91 -7.59
C ALA A 13 -6.88 -2.24 -6.82
N ALA A 14 -5.81 -2.64 -6.12
CA ALA A 14 -5.82 -3.84 -5.28
C ALA A 14 -6.88 -3.80 -4.17
N ILE A 15 -7.05 -2.65 -3.52
CA ILE A 15 -8.09 -2.45 -2.48
C ILE A 15 -9.48 -2.56 -3.08
N ASN A 16 -9.75 -1.85 -4.18
CA ASN A 16 -11.06 -1.86 -4.81
C ASN A 16 -11.44 -3.27 -5.29
N LEU A 17 -10.51 -4.01 -5.90
CA LEU A 17 -10.75 -5.40 -6.32
C LEU A 17 -11.11 -6.31 -5.15
N TYR A 18 -10.48 -6.09 -3.98
CA TYR A 18 -10.74 -6.85 -2.77
C TYR A 18 -12.08 -6.48 -2.10
N GLU A 19 -12.38 -5.18 -1.93
CA GLU A 19 -13.62 -4.73 -1.28
C GLU A 19 -14.87 -5.10 -2.07
N HIS A 20 -14.77 -5.11 -3.40
CA HIS A 20 -15.86 -5.53 -4.28
C HIS A 20 -15.91 -7.05 -4.53
N ASN A 21 -15.03 -7.84 -3.88
CA ASN A 21 -14.91 -9.30 -4.07
C ASN A 21 -14.81 -9.71 -5.56
N MET A 22 -14.16 -8.90 -6.39
CA MET A 22 -14.05 -9.18 -7.83
C MET A 22 -13.05 -10.30 -8.13
N LEU A 23 -12.04 -10.45 -7.27
CA LEU A 23 -10.98 -11.46 -7.39
C LEU A 23 -10.65 -12.01 -6.00
N SER A 24 -10.13 -13.23 -5.94
CA SER A 24 -9.57 -13.76 -4.70
C SER A 24 -8.31 -12.98 -4.30
N LEU A 25 -7.94 -13.04 -3.01
CA LEU A 25 -6.73 -12.39 -2.53
C LEU A 25 -5.49 -12.86 -3.31
N GLU A 26 -5.33 -14.18 -3.52
CA GLU A 26 -4.21 -14.74 -4.28
C GLU A 26 -4.14 -14.18 -5.71
N GLN A 27 -5.27 -14.10 -6.41
CA GLN A 27 -5.33 -13.54 -7.77
C GLN A 27 -4.92 -12.07 -7.79
N ILE A 28 -5.34 -11.28 -6.79
CA ILE A 28 -4.96 -9.87 -6.67
C ILE A 28 -3.44 -9.75 -6.44
N LEU A 29 -2.89 -10.54 -5.52
CA LEU A 29 -1.46 -10.50 -5.20
C LEU A 29 -0.57 -10.86 -6.38
N GLU A 30 -0.97 -11.89 -7.15
CA GLU A 30 -0.28 -12.33 -8.36
C GLU A 30 -0.35 -11.27 -9.46
N CYS A 31 -1.55 -10.73 -9.74
CA CYS A 31 -1.77 -9.74 -10.79
C CYS A 31 -1.07 -8.40 -10.52
N VAL A 32 -1.13 -7.93 -9.27
CA VAL A 32 -0.55 -6.65 -8.84
C VAL A 32 0.94 -6.78 -8.51
N GLY A 33 1.43 -8.01 -8.27
CA GLY A 33 2.83 -8.29 -7.99
C GLY A 33 3.27 -7.78 -6.61
N ILE A 34 2.42 -7.93 -5.60
CA ILE A 34 2.70 -7.49 -4.22
C ILE A 34 2.59 -8.66 -3.25
N SER A 35 3.32 -8.58 -2.14
CA SER A 35 3.21 -9.59 -1.08
C SER A 35 1.93 -9.43 -0.29
N GLU A 36 1.42 -10.54 0.24
CA GLU A 36 0.27 -10.54 1.15
C GLU A 36 0.47 -9.60 2.34
N SER A 37 1.66 -9.61 2.94
CA SER A 37 2.03 -8.70 4.03
C SER A 37 1.96 -7.22 3.65
N THR A 38 2.29 -6.88 2.41
CA THR A 38 2.18 -5.50 1.89
C THR A 38 0.72 -5.14 1.70
N PHE A 39 -0.07 -6.06 1.14
CA PHE A 39 -1.51 -5.89 0.99
C PHE A 39 -2.20 -5.62 2.33
N TRP A 40 -1.97 -6.42 3.36
CA TRP A 40 -2.59 -6.21 4.67
C TRP A 40 -2.19 -4.89 5.33
N ARG A 41 -0.94 -4.43 5.15
CA ARG A 41 -0.50 -3.11 5.62
C ARG A 41 -1.26 -1.98 4.91
N VAL A 42 -1.45 -2.09 3.60
CA VAL A 42 -2.21 -1.12 2.80
C VAL A 42 -3.69 -1.17 3.17
N CYS A 43 -4.28 -2.36 3.32
CA CYS A 43 -5.68 -2.55 3.70
C CYS A 43 -5.97 -1.98 5.10
N LYS A 44 -5.07 -2.20 6.06
CA LYS A 44 -5.17 -1.58 7.38
C LYS A 44 -5.16 -0.06 7.29
N LEU A 45 -4.21 0.50 6.53
CA LEU A 45 -4.11 1.95 6.36
C LEU A 45 -5.36 2.55 5.69
N TRP A 46 -5.89 1.88 4.66
CA TRP A 46 -7.12 2.25 3.98
C TRP A 46 -8.30 2.30 4.95
N ARG A 47 -8.49 1.27 5.76
CA ARG A 47 -9.57 1.22 6.77
C ARG A 47 -9.43 2.29 7.85
N GLU A 48 -8.20 2.64 8.22
CA GLU A 48 -7.92 3.64 9.26
C GLU A 48 -8.03 5.09 8.76
N THR A 49 -7.67 5.36 7.50
CA THR A 49 -7.43 6.72 7.01
C THR A 49 -8.14 7.08 5.70
N GLY A 50 -8.65 6.10 4.96
CA GLY A 50 -9.17 6.29 3.60
C GLY A 50 -8.07 6.56 2.55
N ASP A 51 -6.79 6.32 2.87
CA ASP A 51 -5.69 6.40 1.91
C ASP A 51 -4.81 5.14 1.94
N VAL A 52 -4.10 4.90 0.84
CA VAL A 52 -3.21 3.75 0.64
C VAL A 52 -1.72 4.10 0.75
N VAL A 53 -1.43 5.39 1.01
CA VAL A 53 -0.09 5.93 1.22
C VAL A 53 -0.05 6.65 2.56
N ARG A 54 1.00 6.40 3.34
CA ARG A 54 1.30 7.23 4.51
C ARG A 54 1.97 8.51 4.05
N HIS A 55 1.33 9.64 4.33
CA HIS A 55 1.94 10.95 4.20
C HIS A 55 2.75 11.23 5.46
N ASN A 56 4.07 11.34 5.32
CA ASN A 56 4.91 11.84 6.40
C ASN A 56 4.91 13.38 6.34
N TYR A 57 4.01 14.01 7.10
CA TYR A 57 3.94 15.47 7.21
C TYR A 57 5.06 16.08 8.08
N GLY A 58 5.96 15.27 8.64
CA GLY A 58 7.06 15.72 9.48
C GLY A 58 8.34 16.01 8.68
N ALA A 59 9.10 17.03 9.10
CA ALA A 59 10.42 17.31 8.55
C ALA A 59 11.34 16.10 8.77
N ALA A 60 11.78 15.45 7.68
CA ALA A 60 12.76 14.38 7.73
C ALA A 60 14.15 14.98 7.97
N GLY A 61 14.54 15.14 9.24
CA GLY A 61 15.90 15.53 9.59
C GLY A 61 16.08 15.87 11.06
N ARG A 62 17.11 15.29 11.68
CA ARG A 62 17.76 15.90 12.85
C ARG A 62 18.61 17.06 12.30
N PRO A 63 18.44 18.30 12.76
CA PRO A 63 19.28 19.41 12.32
C PRO A 63 20.75 19.00 12.52
N ARG A 64 21.54 18.99 11.45
CA ARG A 64 22.99 18.89 11.62
C ARG A 64 23.45 20.28 12.02
N ALA A 65 23.96 20.41 13.25
CA ALA A 65 24.68 21.61 13.63
C ALA A 65 25.88 21.75 12.69
N LEU A 66 25.96 22.88 11.98
CA LEU A 66 27.14 23.34 11.27
C LEU A 66 28.01 24.17 12.22
#